data_AF-A0A1Q6YG08-F1
#
_entry.id   AF-A0A1Q6YG08-F1
#
_cell.length_a   1.000
_cell.length_b   1.000
_cell.length_c   1.000
_cell.angle_alpha   90.00
_cell.angle_beta   90.00
_cell.angle_gamma   90.00
#
_symmetry.space_group_name_H-M   'P 1'
#
loop_
_entity.id
_entity.type
_entity.pdbx_description
1 polymer ?
#
loop_
_entity_poly.entity_id
_entity_poly.type
_entity_poly.pdbx_seq_one_letter_code
_entity_poly.pdbx_strand_id
1 'polypeptide(L)'
;MPALAIIIQNLTRAQSNLLRAADAVPARQWKSEPAEGRRSAGELVGHLSAIERAILSRNDRLLQEPAKSVLFFKTISRSNEDC
;
A
#
# COMPACT_ATOMS: atom_id res chain seq x y z
N MET A 1 -16.37 -5.66 -11.84
CA MET A 1 -16.15 -4.24 -11.47
C MET A 1 -15.08 -3.63 -12.38
N PRO A 2 -15.47 -2.80 -13.37
CA PRO A 2 -14.54 -2.28 -14.39
C PRO A 2 -13.37 -1.45 -13.83
N ALA A 3 -13.62 -0.67 -12.76
CA ALA A 3 -12.60 0.16 -12.13
C ALA A 3 -11.45 -0.64 -11.50
N LEU A 4 -11.75 -1.77 -10.84
CA LEU A 4 -10.73 -2.65 -10.26
C LEU A 4 -9.86 -3.29 -11.35
N ALA A 5 -10.46 -3.67 -12.48
CA ALA A 5 -9.72 -4.23 -13.61
C ALA A 5 -8.69 -3.24 -14.17
N ILE A 6 -9.05 -1.95 -14.29
CA ILE A 6 -8.14 -0.89 -14.73
C ILE A 6 -7.00 -0.69 -13.75
N ILE A 7 -7.29 -0.66 -12.44
CA ILE A 7 -6.25 -0.52 -11.40
C ILE A 7 -5.27 -1.68 -11.49
N ILE A 8 -5.76 -2.92 -11.55
CA ILE A 8 -4.92 -4.12 -11.66
C ILE A 8 -4.05 -4.05 -12.92
N GLN A 9 -4.62 -3.71 -14.07
CA GLN A 9 -3.88 -3.59 -15.32
C GLN A 9 -2.75 -2.55 -15.22
N ASN A 10 -3.03 -1.38 -14.62
CA ASN A 10 -2.03 -0.34 -14.43
C ASN A 10 -0.90 -0.80 -13.51
N LEU A 11 -1.22 -1.50 -12.42
CA LEU A 11 -0.24 -2.07 -11.50
C LEU A 11 0.63 -3.13 -12.19
N THR A 12 0.03 -4.05 -12.94
CA THR A 12 0.77 -5.07 -13.71
C THR A 12 1.72 -4.42 -14.72
N ARG A 13 1.27 -3.38 -15.43
CA ARG A 13 2.10 -2.63 -16.38
C ARG A 13 3.26 -1.93 -15.67
N ALA A 14 3.00 -1.26 -14.55
CA ALA A 14 4.02 -0.56 -13.77
C ALA A 14 5.08 -1.53 -13.23
N GLN A 15 4.67 -2.66 -12.66
CA GLN A 15 5.57 -3.72 -12.17
C GLN A 15 6.43 -4.28 -13.30
N SER A 16 5.83 -4.61 -14.44
CA SER A 16 6.56 -5.16 -15.60
C SER A 16 7.63 -4.19 -16.11
N ASN A 17 7.32 -2.90 -16.16
CA ASN A 17 8.27 -1.87 -16.58
C ASN A 17 9.40 -1.68 -15.54
N LEU A 18 9.08 -1.72 -14.25
CA LEU A 18 10.08 -1.63 -13.18
C LEU A 18 11.06 -2.80 -13.23
N LEU A 19 10.55 -4.03 -13.36
CA LEU A 19 11.37 -5.24 -13.44
C LEU A 19 12.29 -5.20 -14.66
N ARG A 20 11.76 -4.84 -15.84
CA ARG A 20 12.58 -4.65 -17.04
C ARG A 20 13.68 -3.61 -16.85
N ALA A 21 13.38 -2.50 -16.19
CA ALA A 21 14.37 -1.46 -15.91
C ALA A 21 15.43 -1.94 -14.92
N ALA A 22 15.03 -2.70 -13.90
CA ALA A 22 15.94 -3.31 -12.93
C ALA A 22 16.89 -4.33 -13.59
N ASP A 23 16.37 -5.19 -14.47
CA ASP A 23 17.17 -6.19 -15.20
C ASP A 23 18.21 -5.54 -16.13
N ALA A 24 17.95 -4.33 -16.60
CA ALA A 24 18.89 -3.57 -17.43
C ALA A 24 20.06 -2.98 -16.62
N VAL A 25 20.01 -2.96 -15.28
CA VAL A 25 21.08 -2.39 -14.43
C VAL A 25 22.20 -3.41 -14.24
N PRO A 26 23.43 -3.13 -14.69
CA PRO A 26 24.57 -4.01 -14.45
C PRO A 26 24.82 -4.22 -12.95
N ALA A 27 25.15 -5.45 -12.55
CA ALA A 27 25.35 -5.84 -11.14
C ALA A 27 26.23 -4.86 -10.34
N ARG A 28 27.31 -4.35 -10.95
CA ARG A 28 28.25 -3.41 -10.31
C ARG A 28 27.72 -1.98 -10.11
N GLN A 29 26.62 -1.60 -10.77
CA GLN A 29 26.10 -0.24 -10.79
C GLN A 29 24.90 -0.03 -9.84
N TRP A 30 24.42 -1.08 -9.18
CA TRP A 30 23.25 -1.00 -8.30
C TRP A 30 23.40 0.00 -7.15
N LYS A 31 24.63 0.20 -6.66
CA LYS A 31 24.95 1.16 -5.59
C LYS A 31 25.57 2.45 -6.12
N SER A 32 25.75 2.58 -7.43
CA SER A 32 26.33 3.77 -8.04
C SER A 32 25.28 4.85 -8.18
N GLU A 33 25.60 6.05 -7.73
CA GLU A 33 24.77 7.22 -7.99
C GLU A 33 24.99 7.69 -9.43
N PRO A 34 23.91 7.95 -10.20
CA PRO A 34 24.04 8.38 -11.59
C PRO A 34 24.53 9.83 -11.73
N ALA A 35 24.36 10.64 -10.68
CA ALA A 35 24.90 11.99 -10.54
C ALA A 35 24.88 12.35 -9.05
N GLU A 36 25.67 13.35 -8.65
CA GLU A 36 25.70 13.83 -7.27
C GLU A 36 24.29 14.20 -6.76
N GLY A 37 23.95 13.68 -5.58
CA GLY A 37 22.64 13.91 -4.95
C GLY A 37 21.49 13.11 -5.56
N ARG A 38 21.74 12.19 -6.49
CA ARG A 38 20.74 11.28 -7.03
C ARG A 38 20.84 9.91 -6.40
N ARG A 39 19.69 9.31 -6.11
CA ARG A 39 19.61 7.96 -5.55
C ARG A 39 20.09 6.93 -6.57
N SER A 40 20.86 5.97 -6.08
CA SER A 40 21.24 4.77 -6.82
C SER A 40 20.01 3.90 -7.15
N ALA A 41 20.16 2.98 -8.11
CA ALA A 41 19.10 2.04 -8.48
C ALA A 41 18.66 1.17 -7.29
N GLY A 42 19.62 0.75 -6.45
CA GLY A 42 19.36 -0.05 -5.25
C GLY A 42 18.56 0.71 -4.20
N GLU A 43 18.82 2.00 -4.01
CA GLU A 43 18.04 2.82 -3.09
C GLU A 43 16.62 3.05 -3.59
N LEU A 44 16.44 3.27 -4.90
CA LEU A 44 15.10 3.43 -5.49
C LEU A 44 14.28 2.14 -5.34
N VAL A 45 14.83 0.99 -5.73
CA VAL A 45 14.14 -0.30 -5.61
C VAL A 45 13.90 -0.64 -4.15
N GLY A 46 14.90 -0.47 -3.28
CA GLY A 46 14.75 -0.72 -1.84
C GLY A 46 13.66 0.12 -1.20
N HIS A 47 13.54 1.39 -1.59
CA HIS A 47 12.48 2.27 -1.10
C HIS A 47 11.09 1.83 -1.57
N LEU A 48 10.94 1.46 -2.84
CA LEU A 48 9.68 0.95 -3.38
C LEU A 48 9.24 -0.34 -2.69
N SER A 49 10.17 -1.29 -2.48
CA SER A 49 9.89 -2.52 -1.75
C SER A 49 9.48 -2.28 -0.30
N ALA A 50 10.04 -1.25 0.35
CA ALA A 50 9.65 -0.88 1.71
C ALA A 50 8.22 -0.33 1.77
N ILE A 51 7.82 0.49 0.79
CA ILE A 51 6.44 1.00 0.67
C ILE A 51 5.46 -0.14 0.44
N GLU A 52 5.75 -1.04 -0.50
CA GLU A 52 4.91 -2.20 -0.78
C GLU A 52 4.69 -3.05 0.47
N ARG A 53 5.77 -3.36 1.20
CA ARG A 53 5.69 -4.10 2.46
C ARG A 53 4.85 -3.39 3.51
N ALA A 54 4.97 -2.07 3.63
CA ALA A 54 4.17 -1.30 4.59
C ALA A 54 2.67 -1.34 4.25
N ILE A 55 2.30 -1.27 2.97
CA ILE A 55 0.92 -1.40 2.51
C ILE A 55 0.37 -2.78 2.84
N LEU A 56 1.10 -3.84 2.48
CA LEU A 56 0.68 -5.22 2.74
C LEU A 56 0.53 -5.49 4.23
N SER A 57 1.51 -5.12 5.04
CA SER A 57 1.46 -5.30 6.51
C SER A 57 0.28 -4.57 7.14
N ARG A 58 -0.05 -3.36 6.67
CA ARG A 58 -1.23 -2.62 7.16
C ARG A 58 -2.54 -3.32 6.77
N ASN A 59 -2.64 -3.83 5.54
CA ASN A 59 -3.81 -4.57 5.10
C ASN A 59 -3.98 -5.87 5.88
N ASP A 60 -2.92 -6.63 6.09
CA ASP A 60 -2.94 -7.84 6.92
C ASP A 60 -3.46 -7.54 8.33
N ARG A 61 -2.96 -6.45 8.94
CA ARG A 61 -3.43 -6.02 10.27
C ARG A 61 -4.93 -5.70 10.27
N LEU A 62 -5.42 -5.00 9.26
CA LEU A 62 -6.84 -4.66 9.14
C LEU A 62 -7.73 -5.89 8.93
N LEU A 63 -7.23 -6.93 8.25
CA LEU A 63 -7.94 -8.19 8.05
C LEU A 63 -7.94 -9.09 9.29
N GLN A 64 -6.92 -8.96 10.15
CA GLN A 64 -6.79 -9.73 11.39
C GLN A 64 -7.43 -9.05 12.61
N GLU A 65 -7.64 -7.72 12.58
CA GLU A 65 -8.32 -7.01 13.65
C GLU A 65 -9.81 -7.43 13.70
N PRO A 66 -10.31 -8.02 14.81
CA PRO A 66 -11.73 -8.28 14.95
C PRO A 66 -12.49 -6.96 14.84
N ALA A 67 -13.60 -6.97 14.11
CA ALA A 67 -14.44 -5.78 13.95
C ALA A 67 -14.72 -5.17 15.32
N LYS A 68 -14.30 -3.91 15.53
CA LYS A 68 -14.53 -3.22 16.80
C LYS A 68 -16.01 -3.35 17.14
N SER A 69 -16.31 -4.00 18.26
CA SER A 69 -17.66 -4.09 18.77
C SER A 69 -18.13 -2.68 19.05
N VAL A 70 -18.88 -2.10 18.12
CA VAL A 70 -19.62 -0.87 18.38
C VAL A 70 -20.63 -1.26 19.45
N LEU A 71 -20.39 -0.83 20.69
CA LEU A 71 -21.37 -0.99 21.76
C LEU A 71 -22.62 -0.23 21.31
N PHE A 72 -23.63 -0.99 20.87
CA PHE A 72 -24.98 -0.53 20.67
C PHE A 72 -25.53 -0.11 22.04
N PHE A 73 -25.13 1.07 22.52
CA PHE A 73 -25.81 1.69 23.64
C PHE A 73 -27.22 2.05 23.18
N LYS A 74 -28.12 1.11 23.46
CA LYS A 74 -29.56 1.23 23.50
C LYS A 74 -29.93 2.61 24.05
N THR A 75 -30.38 3.51 23.19
CA THR A 75 -31.17 4.68 23.62
C THR A 75 -32.47 4.11 24.16
N ILE A 76 -32.48 3.78 25.46
CA ILE A 76 -33.72 3.42 26.16
C ILE A 76 -34.57 4.69 26.16
N SER A 77 -35.68 4.57 25.46
CA SER A 77 -36.90 5.35 25.50
C SER A 77 -37.06 6.17 26.79
N ARG A 78 -37.22 7.49 26.64
CA ARG A 78 -38.02 8.27 27.57
C ARG A 78 -39.11 8.96 26.74
N SER A 79 -40.18 8.22 26.48
CA SER A 79 -41.45 8.76 25.99
C SER A 79 -42.39 8.90 27.19
N ASN A 80 -42.89 10.13 27.36
CA ASN A 80 -44.08 10.58 28.11
C ASN A 80 -44.06 10.44 29.65
N GLU A 81 -44.69 11.31 30.45
CA GLU A 81 -45.82 12.22 30.20
C GLU A 81 -45.61 13.62 30.82
N ASP A 82 -46.00 14.64 30.06
CA ASP A 82 -46.60 15.88 30.58
C ASP A 82 -48.07 15.58 30.95
N CYS A 83 -48.44 15.74 32.22
CA CYS A 83 -49.70 16.27 32.81
C CYS A 83 -49.90 15.77 34.25
#